data_AF-A0A318RCX3-F1
#
_entry.id   AF-A0A318RCX3-F1
#
_cell.length_a   1.000
_cell.length_b   1.000
_cell.length_c   1.000
_cell.angle_alpha   90.00
_cell.angle_beta   90.00
_cell.angle_gamma   90.00
#
_symmetry.space_group_name_H-M   'P 1'
#
loop_
_entity.id
_entity.type
_entity.pdbx_description
1 polymer ?
#
loop_
_entity_poly.entity_id
_entity_poly.type
_entity_poly.pdbx_seq_one_letter_code
_entity_poly.pdbx_strand_id
1 'polypeptide(L)'
;MRLTCFNTGMSEQEPFTWTKAHTVRTIVWTLALLAGTVIGLAWGGADYWGKPELGPVAAWVAGILTAGALLIAAYQASLARRAAADADRRLTEQLKATHRSEQVNVVADMWSHVGSLRGAVHDVSSAMFIFKDQGRSAYDTFQTGDPTDLALERYRNKIAELDAAITRALMVVEEPNTRKIVNYLNGLRSILDAQLWVAVGDIFEEGDFNFAETEAALEGIQNIHGTLVSTVHQNLVLNKSQATFSMQATSSAEVTRPSRPTEPTQTDPPSSS
;
A
#
# COMPACT_ATOMS: atom_id res chain seq x y z
N MET A 1 -22.58 -11.80 -14.47
CA MET A 1 -22.70 -10.57 -13.66
C MET A 1 -21.29 -10.05 -13.37
N ARG A 2 -20.86 -9.00 -14.08
CA ARG A 2 -19.56 -8.35 -13.88
C ARG A 2 -19.82 -6.97 -13.27
N LEU A 3 -19.41 -6.78 -12.03
CA LEU A 3 -19.41 -5.47 -11.37
C LEU A 3 -18.03 -4.83 -11.58
N THR A 4 -17.93 -4.00 -12.61
CA THR A 4 -16.81 -3.08 -12.81
C THR A 4 -17.06 -1.82 -12.00
N CYS A 5 -16.59 -1.79 -10.75
CA CYS A 5 -16.45 -0.54 -10.00
C CYS A 5 -15.10 0.10 -10.36
N PHE A 6 -15.11 0.83 -11.48
CA PHE A 6 -13.99 1.67 -11.90
C PHE A 6 -14.06 2.96 -11.04
N ASN A 7 -13.42 2.93 -9.87
CA ASN A 7 -13.23 4.14 -9.06
C ASN A 7 -12.05 4.91 -9.67
N THR A 8 -12.32 5.69 -10.72
CA THR A 8 -11.43 6.77 -11.13
C THR A 8 -11.28 7.70 -9.94
N GLY A 9 -10.13 7.57 -9.26
CA GLY A 9 -9.64 8.63 -8.39
C GLY A 9 -9.52 9.88 -9.23
N MET A 10 -10.57 10.70 -9.21
CA MET A 10 -10.45 12.13 -9.50
C MET A 10 -9.40 12.60 -8.53
N SER A 11 -8.19 12.84 -9.06
CA SER A 11 -7.18 13.64 -8.41
C SER A 11 -7.90 14.89 -7.94
N GLU A 12 -8.07 14.99 -6.63
CA GLU A 12 -8.50 16.18 -5.92
C GLU A 12 -7.50 17.25 -6.35
N GLN A 13 -7.85 17.99 -7.41
CA GLN A 13 -7.09 19.14 -7.85
C GLN A 13 -7.22 20.11 -6.70
N GLU A 14 -6.22 20.12 -5.82
CA GLU A 14 -6.11 21.13 -4.78
C GLU A 14 -6.39 22.47 -5.46
N PRO A 15 -7.40 23.24 -4.99
CA PRO A 15 -7.85 24.44 -5.68
C PRO A 15 -6.63 25.31 -5.91
N PHE A 16 -6.27 25.46 -7.18
CA PHE A 16 -5.14 26.28 -7.60
C PHE A 16 -5.43 27.68 -7.07
N THR A 17 -4.77 28.00 -5.96
CA THR A 17 -5.06 29.18 -5.16
C THR A 17 -4.74 30.43 -5.98
N TRP A 18 -5.77 30.96 -6.64
CA TRP A 18 -5.77 32.22 -7.40
C TRP A 18 -5.09 33.37 -6.65
N THR A 19 -5.05 33.30 -5.32
CA THR A 19 -4.35 34.24 -4.43
C THR A 19 -2.82 34.23 -4.59
N LYS A 20 -2.18 33.08 -4.89
CA LYS A 20 -0.71 33.03 -5.10
C LYS A 20 -0.30 33.75 -6.38
N ALA A 21 -1.06 33.59 -7.46
CA ALA A 21 -0.78 34.26 -8.73
C ALA A 21 -0.88 35.79 -8.61
N HIS A 22 -1.89 36.30 -7.89
CA HIS A 22 -2.02 37.74 -7.64
C HIS A 22 -0.88 38.30 -6.78
N THR A 23 -0.43 37.56 -5.77
CA THR A 23 0.64 38.00 -4.87
C THR A 23 1.99 38.08 -5.58
N VAL A 24 2.31 37.10 -6.43
CA VAL A 24 3.54 37.15 -7.25
C VAL A 24 3.48 38.32 -8.23
N ARG A 25 2.34 38.53 -8.88
CA ARG A 25 2.15 39.63 -9.81
C ARG A 25 2.30 41.00 -9.13
N THR A 26 1.74 41.21 -7.94
CA THR A 26 1.90 42.48 -7.22
C THR A 26 3.33 42.72 -6.74
N ILE A 27 4.05 41.68 -6.28
CA ILE A 27 5.48 41.79 -5.91
C ILE A 27 6.34 42.15 -7.12
N VAL A 28 6.11 41.53 -8.28
CA VAL A 28 6.85 41.85 -9.51
C VAL A 28 6.57 43.28 -9.95
N TRP A 29 5.31 43.73 -9.89
CA TRP A 29 4.94 45.10 -10.22
C TRP A 29 5.53 46.14 -9.26
N THR A 30 5.55 45.87 -7.95
CA THR A 30 6.15 46.79 -6.98
C THR A 30 7.66 46.86 -7.14
N LEU A 31 8.35 45.74 -7.37
CA LEU A 31 9.79 45.74 -7.66
C LEU A 31 10.12 46.48 -8.96
N ALA A 32 9.33 46.27 -10.02
CA ALA A 32 9.49 46.97 -11.29
C ALA A 32 9.28 48.48 -11.14
N LEU A 33 8.26 48.89 -10.36
CA LEU A 33 8.04 50.30 -10.03
C LEU A 33 9.22 50.87 -9.26
N LEU A 34 9.69 50.19 -8.21
CA LEU A 34 10.81 50.64 -7.38
C LEU A 34 12.11 50.79 -8.18
N ALA A 35 12.40 49.82 -9.06
CA ALA A 35 13.53 49.91 -9.99
C ALA A 35 13.36 51.09 -10.95
N GLY A 36 12.15 51.29 -11.49
CA GLY A 36 11.80 52.43 -12.33
C GLY A 36 11.99 53.77 -11.62
N THR A 37 11.58 53.91 -10.35
CA THR A 37 11.79 55.14 -9.57
C THR A 37 13.26 55.40 -9.30
N VAL A 38 14.06 54.37 -8.99
CA VAL A 38 15.50 54.51 -8.79
C VAL A 38 16.19 54.96 -10.08
N ILE A 39 15.85 54.36 -11.23
CA ILE A 39 16.39 54.75 -12.54
C ILE A 39 15.97 56.18 -12.89
N GLY A 40 14.69 56.52 -12.67
CA GLY A 40 14.15 57.86 -12.92
C GLY A 40 14.80 58.95 -12.06
N LEU A 41 15.05 58.67 -10.78
CA LEU A 41 15.78 59.57 -9.89
C LEU A 41 17.26 59.70 -10.29
N ALA A 42 17.90 58.62 -10.72
CA ALA A 42 19.28 58.65 -11.20
C ALA A 42 19.44 59.47 -12.48
N TRP A 43 18.47 59.41 -13.40
CA TRP A 43 18.48 60.18 -14.64
C TRP A 43 18.03 61.63 -14.45
N GLY A 44 16.97 61.88 -13.67
CA GLY A 44 16.43 63.22 -13.44
C GLY A 44 17.20 64.04 -12.40
N GLY A 45 17.93 63.38 -11.50
CA GLY A 45 18.77 64.02 -10.47
C GLY A 45 20.22 64.28 -10.90
N ALA A 46 20.63 63.81 -12.09
CA ALA A 46 22.00 63.91 -12.59
C ALA A 46 22.50 65.36 -12.74
N ASP A 47 21.58 66.32 -12.89
CA ASP A 47 21.92 67.75 -12.98
C ASP A 47 22.12 68.40 -11.60
N TYR A 48 21.63 67.79 -10.51
CA TYR A 48 21.66 68.35 -9.15
C TYR A 48 22.67 67.67 -8.22
N TRP A 49 23.10 66.44 -8.53
CA TRP A 49 24.10 65.69 -7.75
C TRP A 49 25.40 65.63 -8.54
N GLY A 50 26.50 66.13 -7.97
CA GLY A 50 27.81 66.09 -8.63
C GLY A 50 28.19 64.66 -9.04
N LYS A 51 28.71 64.52 -10.27
CA LYS A 51 29.08 63.25 -10.91
C LYS A 51 29.89 62.22 -10.08
N PRO A 52 30.72 62.58 -9.06
CA PRO A 52 31.49 61.56 -8.33
C PRO A 52 30.73 60.81 -7.21
N GLU A 53 29.57 61.28 -6.74
CA GLU A 53 28.94 60.72 -5.52
C GLU A 53 27.88 59.63 -5.76
N LEU A 54 27.45 59.43 -7.02
CA LEU A 54 26.45 58.40 -7.36
C LEU A 54 27.01 56.97 -7.33
N GLY A 55 28.32 56.79 -7.56
CA GLY A 55 28.97 55.48 -7.57
C GLY A 55 28.82 54.72 -6.25
N PRO A 56 29.15 55.33 -5.10
CA PRO A 56 28.96 54.72 -3.79
C PRO A 56 27.50 54.33 -3.48
N VAL A 57 26.52 55.19 -3.81
CA VAL A 57 25.11 54.92 -3.55
C VAL A 57 24.60 53.75 -4.39
N ALA A 58 24.96 53.69 -5.67
CA ALA A 58 24.60 52.59 -6.55
C ALA A 58 25.18 51.24 -6.06
N ALA A 59 26.41 51.25 -5.53
CA ALA A 59 27.04 50.05 -4.97
C ALA A 59 26.29 49.53 -3.73
N TRP A 60 25.84 50.41 -2.84
CA TRP A 60 25.04 50.03 -1.68
C TRP A 60 23.68 49.44 -2.08
N VAL A 61 22.98 50.06 -3.04
CA VAL A 61 21.69 49.57 -3.53
C VAL A 61 21.84 48.19 -4.20
N ALA A 62 22.87 48.01 -5.03
CA ALA A 62 23.17 46.72 -5.66
C ALA A 62 23.49 45.63 -4.61
N GLY A 63 24.23 45.98 -3.55
CA GLY A 63 24.51 45.08 -2.43
C GLY A 63 23.23 44.63 -1.70
N ILE A 64 22.34 45.56 -1.38
CA ILE A 64 21.06 45.26 -0.70
C ILE A 64 20.17 44.38 -1.57
N LEU A 65 20.04 44.69 -2.87
CA LEU A 65 19.24 43.90 -3.80
C LEU A 65 19.78 42.48 -3.96
N THR A 66 21.10 42.32 -4.08
CA THR A 66 21.73 41.00 -4.19
C THR A 66 21.53 40.17 -2.92
N ALA A 67 21.71 40.78 -1.74
CA ALA A 67 21.45 40.13 -0.46
C ALA A 67 19.97 39.70 -0.33
N GLY A 68 19.03 40.58 -0.73
CA GLY A 68 17.60 40.27 -0.76
C GLY A 68 17.28 39.10 -1.69
N ALA A 69 17.86 39.07 -2.89
CA ALA A 69 17.69 37.97 -3.83
C ALA A 69 18.21 36.63 -3.26
N LEU A 70 19.37 36.64 -2.58
CA LEU A 70 19.91 35.45 -1.92
C LEU A 70 19.01 34.96 -0.78
N LEU A 71 18.44 35.88 0.02
CA LEU A 71 17.50 35.52 1.09
C LEU A 71 16.22 34.90 0.53
N ILE A 72 15.66 35.46 -0.54
CA ILE A 72 14.48 34.90 -1.22
C ILE A 72 14.80 33.53 -1.80
N ALA A 73 15.95 33.37 -2.47
CA ALA A 73 16.38 32.10 -3.01
C ALA A 73 16.59 31.05 -1.90
N ALA A 74 17.23 31.41 -0.79
CA ALA A 74 17.40 30.53 0.37
C ALA A 74 16.05 30.14 1.01
N TYR A 75 15.12 31.11 1.10
CA TYR A 75 13.78 30.86 1.61
C TYR A 75 13.00 29.90 0.69
N GLN A 76 12.99 30.13 -0.62
CA GLN A 76 12.35 29.25 -1.60
C GLN A 76 12.99 27.85 -1.60
N ALA A 77 14.32 27.76 -1.52
CA ALA A 77 15.02 26.49 -1.40
C ALA A 77 14.63 25.75 -0.11
N SER A 78 14.46 26.46 1.01
CA SER A 78 14.02 25.85 2.27
C SER A 78 12.58 25.32 2.19
N LEU A 79 11.68 26.05 1.53
CA LEU A 79 10.30 25.60 1.29
C LEU A 79 10.27 24.38 0.35
N ALA A 80 11.08 24.40 -0.71
CA ALA A 80 11.19 23.27 -1.64
C ALA A 80 11.70 22.00 -0.94
N ARG A 81 12.69 22.12 -0.04
CA ARG A 81 13.18 20.99 0.76
C ARG A 81 12.12 20.42 1.70
N ARG A 82 11.31 21.28 2.34
CA ARG A 82 10.20 20.82 3.19
C ARG A 82 9.14 20.09 2.37
N ALA A 83 8.75 20.65 1.23
CA ALA A 83 7.79 20.02 0.33
C ALA A 83 8.30 18.67 -0.20
N ALA A 84 9.59 18.56 -0.54
CA ALA A 84 10.20 17.30 -0.95
C ALA A 84 10.19 16.26 0.19
N ALA A 85 10.56 16.65 1.42
CA ALA A 85 10.54 15.75 2.57
C ALA A 85 9.13 15.24 2.90
N ASP A 86 8.11 16.10 2.79
CA ASP A 86 6.71 15.70 2.98
C ASP A 86 6.23 14.77 1.88
N ALA A 87 6.62 15.01 0.63
CA ALA A 87 6.32 14.13 -0.50
C ALA A 87 6.98 12.75 -0.34
N ASP A 88 8.26 12.70 0.06
CA ASP A 88 8.98 11.46 0.33
C ASP A 88 8.31 10.68 1.47
N ARG A 89 7.91 11.37 2.55
CA ARG A 89 7.18 10.76 3.65
C ARG A 89 5.88 10.11 3.17
N ARG A 90 5.05 10.84 2.42
CA ARG A 90 3.81 10.31 1.84
C ARG A 90 4.07 9.10 0.93
N LEU A 91 5.12 9.15 0.11
CA LEU A 91 5.50 8.04 -0.76
C LEU A 91 5.89 6.80 0.05
N THR A 92 6.72 6.95 1.08
CA THR A 92 7.08 5.81 1.95
C THR A 92 5.89 5.23 2.69
N GLU A 93 4.92 6.06 3.09
CA GLU A 93 3.68 5.63 3.72
C GLU A 93 2.78 4.86 2.73
N GLN A 94 2.67 5.32 1.48
CA GLN A 94 1.95 4.62 0.41
C GLN A 94 2.60 3.28 0.05
N LEU A 95 3.94 3.22 -0.03
CA LEU A 95 4.67 1.98 -0.26
C LEU A 95 4.43 0.98 0.87
N LYS A 96 4.49 1.43 2.14
CA LYS A 96 4.17 0.58 3.30
C LYS A 96 2.72 0.10 3.26
N ALA A 97 1.77 0.95 2.87
CA ALA A 97 0.36 0.56 2.76
C ALA A 97 0.15 -0.48 1.65
N THR A 98 0.80 -0.31 0.50
CA THR A 98 0.77 -1.24 -0.62
C THR A 98 1.36 -2.58 -0.22
N HIS A 99 2.53 -2.57 0.42
CA HIS A 99 3.20 -3.78 0.90
C HIS A 99 2.35 -4.56 1.91
N ARG A 100 1.68 -3.88 2.86
CA ARG A 100 0.74 -4.53 3.79
C ARG A 100 -0.46 -5.15 3.07
N SER A 101 -1.01 -4.46 2.06
CA SER A 101 -2.12 -5.02 1.29
C SER A 101 -1.70 -6.27 0.50
N GLU A 102 -0.47 -6.27 -0.01
CA GLU A 102 0.12 -7.41 -0.69
C GLU A 102 0.29 -8.59 0.28
N GLN A 103 0.81 -8.36 1.49
CA GLN A 103 0.90 -9.39 2.54
C GLN A 103 -0.46 -10.01 2.87
N VAL A 104 -1.51 -9.19 3.04
CA VAL A 104 -2.86 -9.69 3.30
C VAL A 104 -3.38 -10.54 2.14
N ASN A 105 -3.17 -10.08 0.90
CA ASN A 105 -3.61 -10.81 -0.29
C ASN A 105 -2.89 -12.15 -0.43
N VAL A 106 -1.58 -12.19 -0.19
CA VAL A 106 -0.80 -13.44 -0.26
C VAL A 106 -1.21 -14.43 0.83
N VAL A 107 -1.50 -13.96 2.05
CA VAL A 107 -2.01 -14.84 3.11
C VAL A 107 -3.42 -15.35 2.80
N ALA A 108 -4.29 -14.52 2.23
CA ALA A 108 -5.62 -14.95 1.80
C ALA A 108 -5.56 -15.98 0.67
N ASP A 109 -4.69 -15.76 -0.31
CA ASP A 109 -4.43 -16.68 -1.43
C ASP A 109 -3.96 -18.05 -0.93
N MET A 110 -2.96 -18.07 -0.04
CA MET A 110 -2.47 -19.27 0.64
C MET A 110 -3.60 -20.04 1.35
N TRP A 111 -4.48 -19.34 2.06
CA TRP A 111 -5.61 -19.99 2.74
C TRP A 111 -6.64 -20.58 1.79
N SER A 112 -6.87 -19.96 0.64
CA SER A 112 -7.74 -20.54 -0.39
C SER A 112 -7.22 -21.90 -0.86
N HIS A 113 -5.89 -22.04 -1.00
CA HIS A 113 -5.26 -23.31 -1.36
C HIS A 113 -5.37 -24.35 -0.25
N VAL A 114 -5.20 -23.97 1.02
CA VAL A 114 -5.43 -24.88 2.15
C VAL A 114 -6.88 -25.40 2.16
N GLY A 115 -7.86 -24.54 1.92
CA GLY A 115 -9.26 -24.94 1.79
C GLY A 115 -9.48 -25.94 0.66
N SER A 116 -8.83 -25.73 -0.49
CA SER A 116 -8.89 -26.66 -1.62
C SER A 116 -8.21 -28.01 -1.34
N LEU A 117 -7.14 -28.02 -0.55
CA LEU A 117 -6.42 -29.23 -0.16
C LEU A 117 -7.30 -30.13 0.70
N ARG A 118 -8.10 -29.55 1.62
CA ARG A 118 -9.07 -30.33 2.42
C ARG A 118 -10.05 -31.10 1.55
N GLY A 119 -10.57 -30.47 0.49
CA GLY A 119 -11.44 -31.14 -0.48
C GLY A 119 -10.74 -32.34 -1.13
N ALA A 120 -9.48 -32.15 -1.56
CA ALA A 120 -8.71 -33.23 -2.18
C ALA A 120 -8.38 -34.38 -1.21
N VAL A 121 -8.10 -34.10 0.07
CA VAL A 121 -7.91 -35.17 1.08
C VAL A 121 -9.20 -35.96 1.29
N HIS A 122 -10.35 -35.28 1.30
CA HIS A 122 -11.65 -35.95 1.41
C HIS A 122 -11.97 -36.81 0.19
N ASP A 123 -11.62 -36.34 -1.02
CA ASP A 123 -11.74 -37.12 -2.26
C ASP A 123 -10.89 -38.41 -2.19
N VAL A 124 -9.64 -38.31 -1.72
CA VAL A 124 -8.74 -39.48 -1.53
C VAL A 124 -9.32 -40.45 -0.51
N SER A 125 -9.76 -39.95 0.65
CA SER A 125 -10.37 -40.77 1.68
C SER A 125 -11.60 -41.52 1.18
N SER A 126 -12.49 -40.82 0.47
CA SER A 126 -13.69 -41.41 -0.11
C SER A 126 -13.38 -42.48 -1.15
N ALA A 127 -12.41 -42.23 -2.03
CA ALA A 127 -11.97 -43.21 -3.03
C ALA A 127 -11.41 -44.48 -2.37
N MET A 128 -10.61 -44.32 -1.31
CA MET A 128 -10.04 -45.43 -0.55
C MET A 128 -11.08 -46.24 0.21
N PHE A 129 -12.12 -45.60 0.76
CA PHE A 129 -13.25 -46.32 1.37
C PHE A 129 -14.00 -47.18 0.35
N ILE A 130 -14.25 -46.65 -0.86
CA ILE A 130 -14.89 -47.41 -1.95
C ILE A 130 -14.01 -48.59 -2.36
N PHE A 131 -12.70 -48.38 -2.51
CA PHE A 131 -11.75 -49.43 -2.84
C PHE A 131 -11.76 -50.56 -1.78
N LYS A 132 -11.80 -50.21 -0.49
CA LYS A 132 -11.88 -51.18 0.61
C LYS A 132 -13.17 -52.00 0.57
N ASP A 133 -14.31 -51.34 0.36
CA ASP A 133 -15.63 -51.98 0.37
C ASP A 133 -15.83 -52.94 -0.83
N GLN A 134 -15.33 -52.56 -2.01
CA GLN A 134 -15.44 -53.36 -3.23
C GLN A 134 -14.39 -54.49 -3.30
N GLY A 135 -13.37 -54.44 -2.45
CA GLY A 135 -12.29 -55.41 -2.39
C GLY A 135 -11.41 -55.42 -3.65
N ARG A 136 -10.31 -56.20 -3.59
CA ARG A 136 -9.35 -56.35 -4.69
C ARG A 136 -9.99 -56.79 -6.02
N SER A 137 -11.14 -57.46 -5.98
CA SER A 137 -11.81 -58.00 -7.16
C SER A 137 -12.39 -56.94 -8.10
N ALA A 138 -12.67 -55.72 -7.63
CA ALA A 138 -13.13 -54.62 -8.48
C ALA A 138 -11.97 -53.94 -9.24
N TYR A 139 -10.75 -54.04 -8.72
CA TYR A 139 -9.55 -53.39 -9.27
C TYR A 139 -9.16 -53.94 -10.64
N ASP A 140 -9.26 -55.27 -10.83
CA ASP A 140 -8.93 -55.91 -12.12
C ASP A 140 -9.90 -55.52 -13.25
N THR A 141 -11.08 -54.97 -12.91
CA THR A 141 -12.09 -54.58 -13.91
C THR A 141 -11.92 -53.12 -14.37
N PHE A 142 -11.18 -52.29 -13.64
CA PHE A 142 -11.00 -50.86 -13.90
C PHE A 142 -9.59 -50.54 -14.42
N GLN A 143 -9.25 -50.99 -15.63
CA GLN A 143 -7.93 -50.75 -16.24
C GLN A 143 -7.72 -49.36 -16.86
N THR A 144 -8.68 -48.44 -16.76
CA THR A 144 -8.51 -47.04 -17.21
C THR A 144 -9.36 -46.09 -16.38
N GLY A 145 -8.74 -45.32 -15.50
CA GLY A 145 -9.39 -44.27 -14.71
C GLY A 145 -9.86 -44.73 -13.34
N ASP A 146 -8.97 -45.38 -12.57
CA ASP A 146 -9.26 -45.68 -11.16
C ASP A 146 -9.58 -44.37 -10.43
N PRO A 147 -10.76 -44.25 -9.78
CA PRO A 147 -11.10 -43.09 -8.97
C PRO A 147 -10.03 -42.77 -7.91
N THR A 148 -9.28 -43.77 -7.43
CA THR A 148 -8.18 -43.60 -6.49
C THR A 148 -7.01 -42.86 -7.10
N ASP A 149 -6.56 -43.27 -8.30
CA ASP A 149 -5.47 -42.59 -9.01
C ASP A 149 -5.83 -41.14 -9.32
N LEU A 150 -7.07 -40.89 -9.76
CA LEU A 150 -7.55 -39.54 -10.04
C LEU A 150 -7.60 -38.68 -8.76
N ALA A 151 -8.05 -39.24 -7.64
CA ALA A 151 -8.08 -38.54 -6.37
C ALA A 151 -6.66 -38.22 -5.87
N LEU A 152 -5.73 -39.16 -5.99
CA LEU A 152 -4.31 -38.97 -5.64
C LEU A 152 -3.65 -37.91 -6.54
N GLU A 153 -3.92 -37.92 -7.84
CA GLU A 153 -3.41 -36.90 -8.76
C GLU A 153 -3.94 -35.51 -8.39
N ARG A 154 -5.24 -35.38 -8.08
CA ARG A 154 -5.82 -34.12 -7.60
C ARG A 154 -5.17 -33.64 -6.31
N TYR A 155 -4.96 -34.55 -5.35
CA TYR A 155 -4.25 -34.24 -4.11
C TYR A 155 -2.83 -33.73 -4.39
N ARG A 156 -2.06 -34.43 -5.23
CA ARG A 156 -0.69 -34.02 -5.60
C ARG A 156 -0.65 -32.64 -6.26
N ASN A 157 -1.62 -32.34 -7.11
CA ASN A 157 -1.73 -31.03 -7.73
C ASN A 157 -2.04 -29.95 -6.67
N LYS A 158 -2.93 -30.23 -5.71
CA LYS A 158 -3.28 -29.28 -4.64
C LYS A 158 -2.18 -29.07 -3.61
N ILE A 159 -1.40 -30.10 -3.27
CA ILE A 159 -0.26 -29.92 -2.37
C ILE A 159 0.84 -29.09 -3.04
N ALA A 160 1.07 -29.25 -4.35
CA ALA A 160 2.02 -28.44 -5.11
C ALA A 160 1.58 -26.97 -5.24
N GLU A 161 0.30 -26.72 -5.50
CA GLU A 161 -0.27 -25.37 -5.49
C GLU A 161 -0.11 -24.71 -4.10
N LEU A 162 -0.40 -25.46 -3.02
CA LEU A 162 -0.21 -24.96 -1.67
C LEU A 162 1.27 -24.65 -1.37
N ASP A 163 2.20 -25.49 -1.81
CA ASP A 163 3.64 -25.29 -1.62
C ASP A 163 4.14 -24.00 -2.29
N ALA A 164 3.67 -23.75 -3.51
CA ALA A 164 3.94 -22.50 -4.22
C ALA A 164 3.38 -21.28 -3.46
N ALA A 165 2.15 -21.38 -2.93
CA ALA A 165 1.52 -20.31 -2.17
C ALA A 165 2.22 -20.03 -0.83
N ILE A 166 2.62 -21.08 -0.09
CA ILE A 166 3.40 -20.96 1.16
C ILE A 166 4.76 -20.32 0.87
N THR A 167 5.46 -20.76 -0.18
CA THR A 167 6.75 -20.21 -0.58
C THR A 167 6.64 -18.71 -0.88
N ARG A 168 5.61 -18.33 -1.63
CA ARG A 168 5.30 -16.92 -1.91
C ARG A 168 5.01 -16.14 -0.61
N ALA A 169 4.22 -16.70 0.30
CA ALA A 169 3.94 -16.09 1.60
C ALA A 169 5.21 -15.87 2.42
N LEU A 170 6.14 -16.83 2.45
CA LEU A 170 7.41 -16.70 3.16
C LEU A 170 8.31 -15.60 2.59
N MET A 171 8.24 -15.32 1.29
CA MET A 171 9.00 -14.25 0.64
C MET A 171 8.42 -12.86 0.89
N VAL A 172 7.09 -12.73 0.93
CA VAL A 172 6.39 -11.43 1.01
C VAL A 172 6.09 -11.02 2.47
N VAL A 173 5.85 -11.99 3.36
CA VAL A 173 5.49 -11.70 4.76
C VAL A 173 6.74 -11.40 5.58
N GLU A 174 6.91 -10.12 5.89
CA GLU A 174 7.98 -9.62 6.76
C GLU A 174 7.61 -9.62 8.25
N GLU A 175 6.32 -9.58 8.57
CA GLU A 175 5.85 -9.47 9.95
C GLU A 175 6.16 -10.75 10.75
N PRO A 176 6.88 -10.66 11.89
CA PRO A 176 7.47 -11.81 12.55
C PRO A 176 6.43 -12.80 13.11
N ASN A 177 5.28 -12.33 13.60
CA ASN A 177 4.27 -13.23 14.15
C ASN A 177 3.55 -14.01 13.04
N THR A 178 3.21 -13.33 11.95
CA THR A 178 2.61 -13.93 10.75
C THR A 178 3.58 -14.93 10.13
N ARG A 179 4.88 -14.57 10.02
CA ARG A 179 5.92 -15.48 9.52
C ARG A 179 6.06 -16.76 10.36
N LYS A 180 5.98 -16.67 11.70
CA LYS A 180 5.97 -17.86 12.58
C LYS A 180 4.82 -18.80 12.26
N ILE A 181 3.63 -18.25 12.01
CA ILE A 181 2.45 -19.04 11.67
C ILE A 181 2.59 -19.68 10.28
N VAL A 182 3.11 -18.96 9.28
CA VAL A 182 3.38 -19.52 7.94
C VAL A 182 4.42 -20.65 8.02
N ASN A 183 5.47 -20.49 8.82
CA ASN A 183 6.45 -21.56 9.06
C ASN A 183 5.83 -22.79 9.74
N TYR A 184 4.95 -22.57 10.71
CA TYR A 184 4.23 -23.65 11.38
C TYR A 184 3.31 -24.39 10.40
N LEU A 185 2.59 -23.66 9.54
CA LEU A 185 1.77 -24.24 8.48
C LEU A 185 2.61 -25.08 7.51
N ASN A 186 3.81 -24.61 7.14
CA ASN A 186 4.74 -25.37 6.30
C ASN A 186 5.16 -26.70 6.95
N GLY A 187 5.42 -26.69 8.26
CA GLY A 187 5.72 -27.90 9.02
C GLY A 187 4.54 -28.88 9.09
N LEU A 188 3.32 -28.38 9.26
CA LEU A 188 2.13 -29.24 9.20
C LEU A 188 1.88 -29.80 7.81
N ARG A 189 2.13 -29.03 6.77
CA ARG A 189 2.06 -29.50 5.39
C ARG A 189 3.00 -30.67 5.15
N SER A 190 4.23 -30.63 5.65
CA SER A 190 5.17 -31.75 5.49
C SER A 190 4.73 -33.00 6.24
N ILE A 191 4.13 -32.83 7.43
CA ILE A 191 3.57 -33.95 8.20
C ILE A 191 2.38 -34.56 7.46
N LEU A 192 1.47 -33.73 6.93
CA LEU A 192 0.30 -34.18 6.19
C LEU A 192 0.67 -34.97 4.94
N ASP A 193 1.63 -34.49 4.15
CA ASP A 193 2.10 -35.20 2.96
C ASP A 193 2.70 -36.56 3.34
N ALA A 194 3.62 -36.59 4.32
CA ALA A 194 4.22 -37.85 4.80
C ALA A 194 3.18 -38.86 5.31
N GLN A 195 2.21 -38.42 6.11
CA GLN A 195 1.19 -39.28 6.70
C GLN A 195 0.21 -39.83 5.66
N LEU A 196 -0.15 -39.03 4.66
CA LEU A 196 -1.01 -39.53 3.59
C LEU A 196 -0.31 -40.64 2.81
N TRP A 197 0.99 -40.50 2.51
CA TRP A 197 1.73 -41.54 1.79
C TRP A 197 1.87 -42.84 2.57
N VAL A 198 2.07 -42.76 3.88
CA VAL A 198 2.04 -43.94 4.76
C VAL A 198 0.67 -44.62 4.69
N ALA A 199 -0.40 -43.85 4.88
CA ALA A 199 -1.76 -44.38 4.85
C ALA A 199 -2.14 -44.98 3.48
N VAL A 200 -1.66 -44.40 2.37
CA VAL A 200 -1.81 -44.96 1.02
C VAL A 200 -1.07 -46.29 0.92
N GLY A 201 0.18 -46.36 1.40
CA GLY A 201 1.01 -47.57 1.35
C GLY A 201 0.39 -48.73 2.14
N ASP A 202 -0.05 -48.48 3.36
CA ASP A 202 -0.62 -49.47 4.27
C ASP A 202 -1.86 -50.17 3.68
N ILE A 203 -2.67 -49.46 2.88
CA ILE A 203 -3.81 -50.08 2.17
C ILE A 203 -3.35 -51.17 1.23
N PHE A 204 -2.30 -50.89 0.46
CA PHE A 204 -1.85 -51.81 -0.58
C PHE A 204 -1.20 -53.06 0.01
N GLU A 205 -0.63 -52.94 1.21
CA GLU A 205 0.08 -54.02 1.91
C GLU A 205 -0.82 -54.80 2.89
N GLU A 206 -1.53 -54.13 3.79
CA GLU A 206 -2.20 -54.74 4.95
C GLU A 206 -3.72 -54.70 4.89
N GLY A 207 -4.31 -53.80 4.08
CA GLY A 207 -5.76 -53.69 3.90
C GLY A 207 -6.53 -53.09 5.09
N ASP A 208 -5.81 -52.63 6.13
CA ASP A 208 -6.40 -51.85 7.22
C ASP A 208 -6.10 -50.35 7.05
N PHE A 209 -7.00 -49.51 7.57
CA PHE A 209 -6.93 -48.06 7.33
C PHE A 209 -7.05 -47.29 8.65
N ASN A 210 -6.08 -46.41 8.94
CA ASN A 210 -6.21 -45.42 10.01
C ASN A 210 -6.07 -43.98 9.49
N PHE A 211 -7.21 -43.30 9.25
CA PHE A 211 -7.24 -41.87 8.86
C PHE A 211 -7.13 -40.93 10.07
N ALA A 212 -7.12 -41.43 11.31
CA ALA A 212 -7.23 -40.58 12.49
C ALA A 212 -6.11 -39.54 12.57
N GLU A 213 -4.88 -39.89 12.18
CA GLU A 213 -3.75 -38.95 12.17
C GLU A 213 -3.88 -37.90 11.06
N THR A 214 -4.44 -38.28 9.90
CA THR A 214 -4.68 -37.34 8.78
C THR A 214 -5.81 -36.36 9.12
N GLU A 215 -6.88 -36.84 9.76
CA GLU A 215 -7.96 -35.98 10.27
C GLU A 215 -7.45 -35.05 11.38
N ALA A 216 -6.65 -35.54 12.32
CA ALA A 216 -6.04 -34.72 13.36
C ALA A 216 -5.14 -33.61 12.77
N ALA A 217 -4.38 -33.91 11.72
CA ALA A 217 -3.59 -32.91 11.01
C ALA A 217 -4.48 -31.85 10.32
N LEU A 218 -5.58 -32.26 9.68
CA LEU A 218 -6.56 -31.35 9.06
C LEU A 218 -7.30 -30.47 10.07
N GLU A 219 -7.63 -31.00 11.25
CA GLU A 219 -8.19 -30.23 12.36
C GLU A 219 -7.17 -29.24 12.91
N GLY A 220 -5.90 -29.65 13.05
CA GLY A 220 -4.80 -28.76 13.41
C GLY A 220 -4.68 -27.57 12.45
N ILE A 221 -4.75 -27.83 11.14
CA ILE A 221 -4.74 -26.79 10.09
C ILE A 221 -5.92 -25.82 10.24
N GLN A 222 -7.13 -26.32 10.53
CA GLN A 222 -8.33 -25.48 10.73
C GLN A 222 -8.23 -24.60 11.98
N ASN A 223 -7.70 -25.13 13.08
CA ASN A 223 -7.51 -24.36 14.31
C ASN A 223 -6.52 -23.20 14.10
N ILE A 224 -5.52 -23.40 13.24
CA ILE A 224 -4.55 -22.35 12.87
C ILE A 224 -5.19 -21.26 12.03
N HIS A 225 -6.19 -21.58 11.20
CA HIS A 225 -6.89 -20.56 10.40
C HIS A 225 -7.49 -19.47 11.29
N GLY A 226 -8.18 -19.84 12.38
CA GLY A 226 -8.71 -18.86 13.33
C GLY A 226 -7.62 -17.98 13.95
N THR A 227 -6.50 -18.60 14.33
CA THR A 227 -5.35 -17.89 14.92
C THR A 227 -4.67 -16.97 13.90
N LEU A 228 -4.49 -17.41 12.66
CA LEU A 228 -3.85 -16.63 11.61
C LEU A 228 -4.72 -15.46 11.17
N VAL A 229 -6.02 -15.68 10.95
CA VAL A 229 -6.96 -14.60 10.61
C VAL A 229 -6.99 -13.54 11.71
N SER A 230 -7.06 -13.95 12.98
CA SER A 230 -6.99 -13.03 14.12
C SER A 230 -5.66 -12.26 14.14
N THR A 231 -4.53 -12.95 13.96
CA THR A 231 -3.18 -12.35 13.97
C THR A 231 -3.01 -11.35 12.81
N VAL A 232 -3.42 -11.72 11.60
CA VAL A 232 -3.40 -10.87 10.40
C VAL A 232 -4.30 -9.66 10.60
N HIS A 233 -5.51 -9.86 11.13
CA HIS A 233 -6.43 -8.76 11.40
C HIS A 233 -5.84 -7.78 12.44
N GLN A 234 -5.31 -8.29 13.56
CA GLN A 234 -4.70 -7.45 14.59
C GLN A 234 -3.47 -6.70 14.08
N ASN A 235 -2.54 -7.39 13.44
CA ASN A 235 -1.24 -6.82 13.10
C ASN A 235 -1.23 -6.02 11.79
N LEU A 236 -2.04 -6.44 10.79
CA LEU A 236 -2.05 -5.83 9.46
C LEU A 236 -3.24 -4.90 9.23
N VAL A 237 -4.41 -5.20 9.82
CA VAL A 237 -5.64 -4.41 9.60
C VAL A 237 -5.84 -3.34 10.68
N LEU A 238 -5.78 -3.67 11.97
CA LEU A 238 -6.04 -2.70 13.03
C LEU A 238 -4.92 -1.65 13.19
N ASN A 239 -3.66 -2.03 12.94
CA ASN A 239 -2.56 -1.07 12.87
C ASN A 239 -2.71 -0.06 11.72
N LYS A 240 -3.48 -0.38 10.67
CA LYS A 240 -3.82 0.58 9.60
C LYS A 240 -4.71 1.70 10.14
N SER A 241 -5.75 1.36 10.90
CA SER A 241 -6.69 2.37 11.40
C SER A 241 -6.05 3.38 12.32
N GLN A 242 -5.09 2.99 13.17
CA GLN A 242 -4.38 3.95 14.03
C GLN A 242 -3.44 4.87 13.25
N ALA A 243 -2.75 4.34 12.23
CA ALA A 243 -1.88 5.15 11.38
C ALA A 243 -2.67 6.13 10.50
N THR A 244 -3.80 5.70 9.91
CA THR A 244 -4.65 6.58 9.10
C THR A 244 -5.37 7.61 9.96
N PHE A 245 -5.86 7.25 11.14
CA PHE A 245 -6.55 8.18 12.04
C PHE A 245 -5.61 9.28 12.56
N SER A 246 -4.35 8.94 12.87
CA SER A 246 -3.34 9.95 13.27
C SER A 246 -2.94 10.88 12.13
N MET A 247 -2.93 10.41 10.88
CA MET A 247 -2.70 11.26 9.69
C MET A 247 -3.89 12.17 9.38
N GLN A 248 -5.11 11.67 9.53
CA GLN A 248 -6.32 12.47 9.29
C GLN A 248 -6.52 13.53 10.39
N ALA A 249 -6.13 13.21 11.63
CA ALA A 249 -6.10 14.17 12.73
C ALA A 249 -5.06 15.28 12.52
N THR A 250 -3.86 14.95 12.01
CA THR A 250 -2.84 15.96 11.70
C THR A 250 -3.20 16.79 10.46
N SER A 251 -3.75 16.17 9.41
CA SER A 251 -4.28 16.89 8.25
C SER A 251 -5.44 17.83 8.61
N SER A 252 -6.35 17.40 9.48
CA SER A 252 -7.48 18.24 9.92
C SER A 252 -7.04 19.38 10.85
N ALA A 253 -6.00 19.16 11.67
CA ALA A 253 -5.42 20.21 12.49
C ALA A 253 -4.69 21.28 11.65
N GLU A 254 -4.06 20.90 10.53
CA GLU A 254 -3.34 21.82 9.64
C GLU A 254 -4.30 22.71 8.79
N VAL A 255 -5.53 22.26 8.54
CA VAL A 255 -6.54 23.00 7.74
C VAL A 255 -7.38 23.98 8.59
N THR A 256 -7.25 23.97 9.92
CA THR A 256 -7.85 25.02 10.77
C THR A 256 -6.96 26.25 10.80
N ARG A 257 -6.62 26.78 9.61
CA ARG A 257 -6.13 28.14 9.47
C ARG A 257 -7.35 29.05 9.61
N PRO A 258 -7.35 30.04 10.50
CA PRO A 258 -8.50 30.91 10.70
C PRO A 258 -8.95 31.49 9.37
N SER A 259 -10.21 31.22 9.01
CA SER A 259 -10.87 31.77 7.83
C SER A 259 -10.60 33.27 7.79
N ARG A 260 -9.87 33.70 6.76
CA ARG A 260 -9.57 35.11 6.53
C ARG A 260 -10.91 35.87 6.54
N PRO A 261 -11.05 36.99 7.27
CA PRO A 261 -12.28 37.77 7.30
C PRO A 261 -12.73 38.07 5.87
N THR A 262 -13.97 37.74 5.56
CA THR A 262 -14.59 38.04 4.27
C THR A 262 -14.53 39.55 4.07
N GLU A 263 -13.77 39.98 3.07
CA GLU A 263 -13.65 41.38 2.68
C GLU A 263 -15.04 41.87 2.22
N PRO A 264 -15.53 43.02 2.72
CA PRO A 264 -16.88 43.47 2.43
C PRO A 264 -17.05 43.72 0.93
N THR A 265 -18.07 43.09 0.35
CA THR A 265 -18.54 43.28 -1.02
C THR A 265 -18.69 44.77 -1.32
N GLN A 266 -17.85 45.28 -2.22
CA GLN A 266 -17.91 46.65 -2.72
C GLN A 266 -19.15 46.78 -3.61
N THR A 267 -20.16 47.49 -3.12
CA THR A 267 -21.38 47.82 -3.86
C THR A 267 -21.07 48.89 -4.90
N ASP A 268 -21.28 48.58 -6.18
CA ASP A 268 -21.11 49.54 -7.26
C ASP A 268 -22.12 50.71 -7.14
N PRO A 269 -21.70 51.95 -7.47
CA PRO A 269 -22.58 53.11 -7.42
C PRO A 269 -23.62 53.09 -8.55
N PRO A 270 -24.84 53.62 -8.32
CA PRO A 270 -25.90 53.65 -9.33
C PRO A 270 -25.54 54.57 -10.50
N SER A 271 -25.74 54.04 -11.71
CA SER A 271 -25.70 54.77 -12.97
C SER A 271 -26.74 55.90 -12.94
N SER A 272 -26.28 57.14 -13.05
CA SER A 272 -27.12 58.31 -13.30
C SER A 272 -27.50 58.34 -14.78
N SER A 273 -28.81 58.53 -15.01
CA SER A 273 -29.42 58.84 -16.31
C SER A 273 -29.73 60.31 -16.38
#